data_AF-X1TSB2-F1
#
_entry.id   AF-X1TSB2-F1
#
_cell.length_a   1.000
_cell.length_b   1.000
_cell.length_c   1.000
_cell.angle_alpha   90.00
_cell.angle_beta   90.00
_cell.angle_gamma   90.00
#
_symmetry.space_group_name_H-M   'P 1'
#
loop_
_entity.id
_entity.type
_entity.pdbx_description
1 polymer ?
#
loop_
_entity_poly.entity_id
_entity_poly.type
_entity_poly.pdbx_seq_one_letter_code
_entity_poly.pdbx_strand_id
1 'polypeptide(L)'
;MIPLVEELLKQGYSLIPLKEEKPVIEWKKYQHKKATIKEIFSWFQEFGDINLGIVTGNISRLAVIVVNDKKQLPKLEEKIPDLWKTCRVRTPELGYQFYYELADGQEVRSCKELFGLKGVELKGFGSYVVAPEGYDIK
;
A
#
# COMPACT_ATOMS: atom_id res chain seq x y z
N MET A 1 18.10 -1.01 2.73
CA MET A 1 17.61 -0.69 1.38
C MET A 1 17.51 -1.94 0.50
N ILE A 2 18.61 -2.60 0.13
CA ILE A 2 18.59 -3.83 -0.70
C ILE A 2 17.74 -4.96 -0.09
N PRO A 3 17.87 -5.30 1.21
CA PRO A 3 17.10 -6.40 1.79
C PRO A 3 15.58 -6.17 1.77
N LEU A 4 15.14 -4.91 1.89
CA LEU A 4 13.72 -4.55 1.84
C LEU A 4 13.16 -4.72 0.41
N VAL A 5 13.89 -4.26 -0.61
CA VAL A 5 13.48 -4.42 -2.01
C VAL A 5 13.32 -5.90 -2.36
N GLU A 6 14.31 -6.72 -1.98
CA GLU A 6 14.26 -8.17 -2.26
C GLU A 6 13.09 -8.84 -1.54
N GLU A 7 12.82 -8.48 -0.28
CA GLU A 7 11.70 -9.04 0.47
C GLU A 7 10.35 -8.68 -0.14
N LEU A 8 10.13 -7.41 -0.48
CA LEU A 8 8.89 -6.96 -1.12
C LEU A 8 8.68 -7.64 -2.50
N LEU A 9 9.76 -7.83 -3.27
CA LEU A 9 9.70 -8.55 -4.54
C LEU A 9 9.40 -10.05 -4.35
N LYS A 10 9.98 -10.69 -3.31
CA LYS A 10 9.69 -12.09 -2.96
C LYS A 10 8.23 -12.29 -2.54
N GLN A 11 7.66 -11.33 -1.83
CA GLN A 11 6.23 -11.29 -1.50
C GLN A 11 5.35 -11.04 -2.73
N GLY A 12 5.96 -10.73 -3.87
CA GLY A 12 5.26 -10.56 -5.13
C GLY A 12 4.64 -9.17 -5.29
N TYR A 13 5.13 -8.16 -4.59
CA TYR A 13 4.61 -6.80 -4.76
C TYR A 13 5.15 -6.10 -6.01
N SER A 14 4.30 -5.29 -6.62
CA SER A 14 4.67 -4.35 -7.67
C SER A 14 5.08 -3.01 -7.05
N LEU A 15 6.31 -2.59 -7.31
CA LEU A 15 6.94 -1.44 -6.64
C LEU A 15 7.07 -0.23 -7.56
N ILE A 16 6.99 0.96 -6.96
CA ILE A 16 7.19 2.26 -7.64
C ILE A 16 7.99 3.21 -6.73
N PRO A 17 8.77 4.15 -7.28
CA PRO A 17 9.52 5.11 -6.49
C PRO A 17 8.62 6.29 -6.07
N LEU A 18 8.69 6.66 -4.80
CA LEU A 18 7.94 7.77 -4.21
C LEU A 18 8.88 8.82 -3.62
N LYS A 19 8.51 10.09 -3.75
CA LYS A 19 9.10 11.22 -3.02
C LYS A 19 7.96 12.04 -2.43
N GLU A 20 8.03 12.35 -1.14
CA GLU A 20 6.92 12.99 -0.41
C GLU A 20 5.58 12.26 -0.67
N GLU A 21 5.61 10.92 -0.60
CA GLU A 21 4.48 10.01 -0.84
C GLU A 21 3.86 10.04 -2.26
N LYS A 22 4.52 10.71 -3.21
CA LYS A 22 4.05 10.84 -4.59
C LYS A 22 4.99 10.14 -5.57
N PRO A 23 4.46 9.43 -6.58
CA PRO A 23 5.25 8.81 -7.62
C PRO A 23 6.07 9.85 -8.38
N VAL A 24 7.37 9.57 -8.55
CA VAL A 24 8.29 10.41 -9.33
C VAL A 24 8.44 9.96 -10.78
N ILE A 25 7.66 8.94 -11.18
CA ILE A 25 7.61 8.40 -12.54
C ILE A 25 6.17 8.17 -12.98
N GLU A 26 5.96 7.99 -14.29
CA GLU A 26 4.70 7.45 -14.81
C GLU A 26 4.50 6.00 -14.34
N TRP A 27 3.68 5.85 -13.31
CA TRP A 27 3.60 4.60 -12.57
C TRP A 27 2.48 3.65 -13.02
N LYS A 28 1.50 4.13 -13.80
CA LYS A 28 0.31 3.35 -14.16
C LYS A 28 0.63 2.04 -14.87
N LYS A 29 1.71 1.98 -15.64
CA LYS A 29 2.18 0.73 -16.27
C LYS A 29 2.48 -0.38 -15.24
N TYR A 30 2.87 -0.01 -14.02
CA TYR A 30 3.16 -0.95 -12.93
C TYR A 30 1.91 -1.53 -12.25
N GLN A 31 0.71 -1.11 -12.66
CA GLN A 31 -0.54 -1.80 -12.32
C GLN A 31 -0.70 -3.13 -13.09
N HIS A 32 0.03 -3.30 -14.19
CA HIS A 32 -0.07 -4.48 -15.06
C HIS A 32 1.26 -5.21 -15.26
N LYS A 33 2.39 -4.56 -14.98
CA LYS A 33 3.73 -5.14 -15.15
C LYS A 33 4.63 -4.76 -13.96
N LYS A 34 5.13 -5.75 -13.22
CA LYS A 34 6.06 -5.50 -12.11
C LYS A 34 7.38 -4.91 -12.61
N ALA A 35 7.92 -3.96 -11.86
CA ALA A 35 9.25 -3.45 -12.10
C ALA A 35 10.29 -4.55 -11.83
N THR A 36 11.33 -4.56 -12.66
CA THR A 36 12.50 -5.39 -12.43
C THR A 36 13.37 -4.80 -11.32
N ILE A 37 14.18 -5.65 -10.70
CA ILE A 37 15.15 -5.19 -9.70
C ILE A 37 16.11 -4.12 -10.26
N LYS A 38 16.48 -4.23 -11.55
CA LYS A 38 17.32 -3.23 -12.24
C LYS A 38 16.63 -1.88 -12.37
N GLU A 39 15.34 -1.85 -12.73
CA GLU A 39 14.55 -0.61 -12.76
C GLU A 39 14.48 0.02 -11.37
N ILE A 40 14.21 -0.79 -10.33
CA ILE A 40 14.15 -0.29 -8.95
C ILE A 40 15.48 0.33 -8.52
N PHE A 41 16.61 -0.33 -8.81
CA PHE A 41 17.93 0.22 -8.53
C PHE A 41 18.22 1.51 -9.31
N SER A 42 17.81 1.60 -10.57
CA SER A 42 17.98 2.83 -11.33
C SER A 42 17.23 4.01 -10.71
N TRP A 43 16.05 3.79 -10.09
CA TRP A 43 15.33 4.86 -9.42
C TRP A 43 16.08 5.44 -8.23
N PHE A 44 16.75 4.61 -7.43
CA PHE A 44 17.58 5.09 -6.32
C PHE A 44 18.80 5.89 -6.83
N GLN A 45 19.38 5.49 -7.97
CA GLN A 45 20.49 6.21 -8.59
C GLN A 45 20.04 7.55 -9.18
N GLU A 46 18.87 7.57 -9.81
CA GLU A 46 18.34 8.73 -10.53
C GLU A 46 17.74 9.78 -9.59
N PHE A 47 16.95 9.35 -8.61
CA PHE A 47 16.15 10.24 -7.76
C PHE A 47 16.73 10.45 -6.36
N GLY A 48 17.76 9.67 -5.99
CA GLY A 48 18.42 9.72 -4.69
C GLY A 48 17.57 9.12 -3.59
N ASP A 49 17.34 9.90 -2.53
CA ASP A 49 16.53 9.48 -1.38
C ASP A 49 15.04 9.42 -1.77
N ILE A 50 14.55 8.19 -1.92
CA ILE A 50 13.18 7.87 -2.29
C ILE A 50 12.64 6.76 -1.39
N ASN A 51 11.33 6.81 -1.19
CA ASN A 51 10.58 5.72 -0.58
C ASN A 51 10.04 4.79 -1.67
N LEU A 52 9.64 3.58 -1.28
CA LEU A 52 8.97 2.65 -2.17
C LEU A 52 7.46 2.71 -1.94
N GLY A 53 6.70 2.67 -3.04
CA GLY A 53 5.26 2.46 -3.03
C GLY A 53 4.94 1.04 -3.49
N ILE A 54 3.92 0.43 -2.87
CA ILE A 54 3.34 -0.83 -3.32
C ILE A 54 2.08 -0.51 -4.11
N VAL A 55 2.05 -0.89 -5.39
CA VAL A 55 0.86 -0.79 -6.22
C VAL A 55 -0.15 -1.83 -5.75
N THR A 56 -1.37 -1.39 -5.41
CA THR A 56 -2.44 -2.24 -4.89
C THR A 56 -3.30 -2.86 -6.00
N GLY A 57 -4.12 -3.85 -5.65
CA GLY A 57 -4.93 -4.64 -6.57
C GLY A 57 -4.31 -5.98 -6.91
N ASN A 58 -4.82 -6.62 -7.96
CA ASN A 58 -4.49 -8.00 -8.32
C ASN A 58 -2.99 -8.23 -8.57
N ILE A 59 -2.28 -7.24 -9.13
CA ILE A 59 -0.83 -7.35 -9.44
C ILE A 59 0.02 -7.67 -8.20
N SER A 60 -0.41 -7.20 -7.03
CA SER A 60 0.24 -7.39 -5.73
C SER A 60 -0.61 -8.24 -4.77
N ARG A 61 -1.76 -8.76 -5.23
CA ARG A 61 -2.77 -9.45 -4.40
C ARG A 61 -3.07 -8.71 -3.10
N LEU A 62 -3.21 -7.39 -3.17
CA LEU A 62 -3.27 -6.53 -1.99
C LEU A 62 -4.38 -5.49 -2.08
N ALA A 63 -5.21 -5.41 -1.05
CA ALA A 63 -6.04 -4.25 -0.76
C ALA A 63 -5.65 -3.67 0.60
N VAL A 64 -5.73 -2.35 0.75
CA VAL A 64 -5.38 -1.68 2.00
C VAL A 64 -6.47 -0.72 2.41
N ILE A 65 -6.91 -0.78 3.67
CA ILE A 65 -7.76 0.24 4.27
C ILE A 65 -6.86 1.25 4.96
N VAL A 66 -6.91 2.51 4.52
CA VAL A 66 -6.13 3.63 5.06
C VAL A 66 -7.03 4.53 5.88
N VAL A 67 -6.74 4.66 7.17
CA VAL A 67 -7.50 5.48 8.11
C VAL A 67 -6.73 6.77 8.38
N ASN A 68 -7.14 7.84 7.71
CA ASN A 68 -6.62 9.20 7.85
C ASN A 68 -7.36 10.03 8.92
N ASP A 69 -8.59 9.63 9.27
CA ASP A 69 -9.33 10.19 10.42
C ASP A 69 -9.59 9.11 11.48
N LYS A 70 -8.75 9.09 12.52
CA LYS A 70 -8.85 8.13 13.62
C LYS A 70 -10.19 8.18 14.37
N LYS A 71 -10.97 9.27 14.26
CA LYS A 71 -12.31 9.36 14.87
C LYS A 71 -13.28 8.37 14.23
N GLN A 72 -12.97 7.86 13.03
CA GLN A 72 -13.79 6.83 12.37
C GLN A 72 -13.45 5.41 12.80
N LEU A 73 -12.37 5.16 13.56
CA LEU A 73 -11.97 3.81 13.96
C LEU A 73 -13.09 3.01 14.66
N PRO A 74 -13.84 3.57 15.64
CA PRO A 74 -14.93 2.82 16.27
C PRO A 74 -16.00 2.39 15.27
N LYS A 75 -16.36 3.27 14.33
CA LYS A 75 -17.34 2.95 13.27
C LYS A 75 -16.80 1.94 12.28
N LEU A 76 -15.51 1.98 11.98
CA LEU A 76 -14.88 1.00 11.10
C LEU A 76 -14.84 -0.38 11.77
N GLU A 77 -14.57 -0.44 13.07
CA GLU A 77 -14.58 -1.67 13.87
C GLU A 77 -15.98 -2.30 13.95
N GLU A 78 -17.04 -1.49 14.05
CA GLU A 78 -18.43 -1.97 13.93
C GLU A 78 -18.71 -2.60 12.55
N LYS A 79 -18.05 -2.15 11.47
CA LYS A 79 -18.21 -2.69 10.11
C LYS A 79 -17.31 -3.89 9.83
N ILE A 80 -16.18 -3.98 10.53
CA ILE A 80 -15.17 -5.03 10.39
C ILE A 80 -14.83 -5.56 11.79
N PRO A 81 -15.60 -6.52 12.32
CA PRO A 81 -15.46 -6.98 13.72
C PRO A 81 -14.07 -7.50 14.11
N ASP A 82 -13.28 -7.99 13.14
CA ASP A 82 -11.93 -8.51 13.36
C ASP A 82 -10.82 -7.55 12.87
N LEU A 83 -11.12 -6.26 12.72
CA LEU A 83 -10.21 -5.25 12.17
C LEU A 83 -8.80 -5.29 12.80
N TRP A 84 -8.73 -5.44 14.13
CA TRP A 84 -7.47 -5.43 14.88
C TRP A 84 -6.67 -6.74 14.83
N LYS A 85 -7.26 -7.82 14.28
CA LYS A 85 -6.56 -9.07 13.98
C LYS A 85 -5.87 -9.02 12.62
N THR A 86 -6.20 -8.03 11.79
CA THR A 86 -5.57 -7.82 10.50
C THR A 86 -4.17 -7.21 10.66
N CYS A 87 -3.24 -7.71 9.84
CA CYS A 87 -1.93 -7.11 9.60
C CYS A 87 -2.06 -5.60 9.41
N ARG A 88 -1.37 -4.80 10.24
CA ARG A 88 -1.49 -3.34 10.18
C ARG A 88 -0.20 -2.62 10.47
N VAL A 89 -0.14 -1.38 9.99
CA VAL A 89 0.94 -0.42 10.25
C VAL A 89 0.34 0.88 10.75
N ARG A 90 0.97 1.49 11.76
CA ARG A 90 0.58 2.82 12.24
C ARG A 90 1.21 3.89 11.34
N THR A 91 0.42 4.86 10.90
CA THR A 91 0.95 5.99 10.12
C THR A 91 1.51 7.09 11.05
N PRO A 92 2.42 7.95 10.56
CA PRO A 92 2.99 9.05 11.35
C PRO A 92 1.93 9.97 11.98
N GLU A 93 0.80 10.18 11.30
CA GLU A 93 -0.32 11.02 11.73
C GLU A 93 -1.24 10.34 12.75
N LEU A 94 -0.78 9.24 13.37
CA LEU A 94 -1.57 8.41 14.30
C LEU A 94 -2.76 7.70 13.64
N GLY A 95 -2.72 7.54 12.32
CA GLY A 95 -3.65 6.71 11.54
C GLY A 95 -3.20 5.25 11.46
N TYR A 96 -3.89 4.48 10.62
CA TYR A 96 -3.59 3.06 10.38
C TYR A 96 -3.71 2.69 8.91
N GLN A 97 -2.86 1.77 8.47
CA GLN A 97 -3.05 1.00 7.24
C GLN A 97 -3.32 -0.45 7.63
N PHE A 98 -4.47 -1.00 7.21
CA PHE A 98 -4.83 -2.41 7.40
C PHE A 98 -4.72 -3.15 6.07
N TYR A 99 -3.94 -4.22 6.04
CA TYR A 99 -3.56 -4.92 4.81
C TYR A 99 -4.35 -6.21 4.66
N TYR A 100 -4.96 -6.40 3.50
CA TYR A 100 -5.78 -7.55 3.16
C TYR A 100 -5.22 -8.22 1.92
N GLU A 101 -4.85 -9.50 2.04
CA GLU A 101 -4.50 -10.31 0.89
C GLU A 101 -5.75 -10.60 0.06
N LEU A 102 -5.64 -10.42 -1.26
CA LEU A 102 -6.68 -10.75 -2.21
C LEU A 102 -6.48 -12.17 -2.73
N ALA A 103 -7.58 -12.92 -2.80
CA ALA A 103 -7.58 -14.21 -3.49
C ALA A 103 -7.29 -14.00 -4.99
N ASP A 104 -6.79 -15.06 -5.65
CA ASP A 104 -6.51 -14.99 -7.07
C ASP A 104 -7.78 -14.63 -7.88
N GLY A 105 -7.65 -13.66 -8.78
CA GLY A 105 -8.77 -13.12 -9.56
C GLY A 105 -9.76 -12.23 -8.78
N GLN A 106 -9.56 -12.00 -7.47
CA GLN A 106 -10.43 -11.11 -6.71
C GLN A 106 -10.16 -9.64 -7.08
N GLU A 107 -11.19 -8.96 -7.57
CA GLU A 107 -11.11 -7.54 -7.91
C GLU A 107 -11.71 -6.66 -6.82
N VAL A 108 -10.88 -5.76 -6.29
CA VAL A 108 -11.29 -4.71 -5.36
C VAL A 108 -10.89 -3.38 -5.97
N ARG A 109 -11.86 -2.50 -6.26
CA ARG A 109 -11.58 -1.14 -6.74
C ARG A 109 -11.34 -0.19 -5.57
N SER A 110 -10.49 0.80 -5.79
CA SER A 110 -10.27 1.84 -4.79
C SER A 110 -11.52 2.72 -4.57
N CYS A 111 -11.69 3.18 -3.33
CA CYS A 111 -12.72 4.13 -2.93
C CYS A 111 -12.16 5.13 -1.92
N LYS A 112 -12.55 6.40 -2.01
CA LYS A 112 -12.10 7.46 -1.08
C LYS A 112 -12.85 7.46 0.26
N GLU A 113 -14.03 6.86 0.31
CA GLU A 113 -14.87 6.81 1.51
C GLU A 113 -15.45 5.40 1.65
N LEU A 114 -14.71 4.52 2.32
CA LEU A 114 -15.17 3.16 2.60
C LEU A 114 -16.32 3.20 3.60
N PHE A 115 -17.45 2.55 3.28
CA PHE A 115 -18.68 2.58 4.07
C PHE A 115 -19.26 3.98 4.33
N GLY A 116 -18.90 4.99 3.51
CA GLY A 116 -19.28 6.38 3.73
C GLY A 116 -18.55 7.05 4.91
N LEU A 117 -17.45 6.46 5.39
CA LEU A 117 -16.63 7.02 6.45
C LEU A 117 -15.59 7.97 5.86
N LYS A 118 -15.81 9.28 6.04
CA LYS A 118 -14.88 10.31 5.59
C LYS A 118 -13.51 10.12 6.25
N GLY A 119 -12.45 10.11 5.45
CA GLY A 119 -11.09 9.86 5.94
C GLY A 119 -10.75 8.38 6.14
N VAL A 120 -11.59 7.46 5.64
CA VAL A 120 -11.26 6.04 5.51
C VAL A 120 -11.26 5.66 4.03
N GLU A 121 -10.09 5.41 3.47
CA GLU A 121 -9.91 5.07 2.06
C GLU A 121 -9.68 3.57 1.87
N LEU A 122 -10.24 3.00 0.82
CA LEU A 122 -9.88 1.67 0.32
C LEU A 122 -8.93 1.83 -0.88
N LYS A 123 -7.74 1.27 -0.77
CA LYS A 123 -6.73 1.21 -1.83
C LYS A 123 -6.73 -0.20 -2.43
N GLY A 124 -7.38 -0.33 -3.58
CA GLY A 124 -7.41 -1.55 -4.39
C GLY A 124 -6.78 -1.30 -5.76
N PHE A 125 -7.34 -1.87 -6.82
CA PHE A 125 -6.91 -1.61 -8.19
C PHE A 125 -6.93 -0.11 -8.52
N GLY A 126 -5.90 0.37 -9.21
CA GLY A 126 -5.75 1.79 -9.57
C GLY A 126 -5.14 2.66 -8.47
N SER A 127 -4.53 2.08 -7.43
CA SER A 127 -3.91 2.82 -6.33
C SER A 127 -2.57 2.23 -5.91
N TYR A 128 -1.93 2.90 -4.96
CA TYR A 128 -0.72 2.46 -4.29
C TYR A 128 -0.77 2.92 -2.83
N VAL A 129 0.09 2.32 -2.00
CA VAL A 129 0.40 2.76 -0.63
C VAL A 129 1.91 2.90 -0.47
N VAL A 130 2.36 3.73 0.47
CA VAL A 130 3.78 3.75 0.86
C VAL A 130 4.11 2.39 1.49
N ALA A 131 5.22 1.79 1.07
CA ALA A 131 5.71 0.55 1.66
C ALA A 131 6.14 0.82 3.12
N PRO A 132 5.83 -0.07 4.06
CA PRO A 132 6.23 0.13 5.44
C PRO A 132 7.77 0.09 5.58
N GLU A 133 8.33 1.14 6.19
CA GLU A 133 9.74 1.23 6.55
C GLU A 133 9.98 0.48 7.87
N GLY A 134 10.17 -0.84 7.80
CA GLY A 134 10.55 -1.65 8.95
C GLY A 134 9.36 -2.26 9.70
N TYR A 135 9.63 -3.44 10.25
CA TYR A 135 8.71 -4.41 10.80
C TYR A 135 7.99 -3.92 12.06
N ASP A 136 6.92 -3.16 11.91
CA ASP A 136 5.85 -3.11 12.91
C ASP A 136 4.53 -3.59 12.28
N ILE A 137 4.66 -4.67 11.49
CA ILE A 137 3.53 -5.47 11.04
C ILE A 137 3.11 -6.34 12.23
N LYS A 138 2.16 -5.84 13.02
CA LYS A 138 1.53 -6.59 14.13
C LYS A 138 0.23 -7.25 13.71
#